data_AF-A0A5R1P0L0-F1
#
_entry.id   AF-A0A5R1P0L0-F1
#
_cell.length_a   1.000
_cell.length_b   1.000
_cell.length_c   1.000
_cell.angle_alpha   90.00
_cell.angle_beta   90.00
_cell.angle_gamma   90.00
#
_symmetry.space_group_name_H-M   'P 1'
#
loop_
_entity.id
_entity.type
_entity.pdbx_description
1 polymer ?
#
loop_
_entity_poly.entity_id
_entity_poly.type
_entity_poly.pdbx_seq_one_letter_code
_entity_poly.pdbx_strand_id
1 'polypeptide(L)'
;MYGDMSVVRSDSARLRARGDDVRARALAIKARAESMNWNSVAATAFRAEIGATADALGRSAAALDTAADALSNHARSVDEVKALIHQAQVWAGERLDEARSIVGNVVKVVQDVAENAVTGFMTVLASIPDQVKNVKVSVLQVFGVDVAPQTVARAEDIVRAVPNRPVDGAREWLDVQCTLGGARR
;
A
#
# COMPACT_ATOMS: atom_id res chain seq x y z
N MET A 1 -7.04 -1.07 -12.18
CA MET A 1 -5.78 -1.38 -11.46
C MET A 1 -4.77 -0.29 -11.80
N TYR A 2 -4.08 0.30 -10.82
CA TYR A 2 -3.02 1.28 -11.09
C TYR A 2 -1.98 0.63 -12.01
N GLY A 3 -1.79 1.20 -13.20
CA GLY A 3 -1.07 0.56 -14.31
C GLY A 3 0.35 0.11 -13.96
N ASP A 4 0.89 -0.83 -14.73
CA ASP A 4 2.29 -1.22 -14.64
C ASP A 4 3.19 -0.02 -14.91
N MET A 5 4.08 0.29 -13.95
CA MET A 5 5.02 1.40 -14.03
C MET A 5 6.29 1.05 -14.83
N SER A 6 6.39 -0.15 -15.39
CA SER A 6 7.49 -0.56 -16.28
C SER A 6 7.64 0.40 -17.47
N VAL A 7 6.53 0.84 -18.07
CA VAL A 7 6.52 1.80 -19.18
C VAL A 7 7.08 3.16 -18.74
N VAL A 8 6.64 3.68 -17.59
CA VAL A 8 7.14 4.96 -17.04
C VAL A 8 8.63 4.90 -16.72
N ARG A 9 9.10 3.77 -16.18
CA ARG A 9 10.53 3.55 -15.93
C ARG A 9 11.33 3.46 -17.23
N SER A 10 10.80 2.80 -18.24
CA SER A 10 11.40 2.74 -19.58
C SER A 10 11.50 4.14 -20.22
N ASP A 11 10.43 4.93 -20.11
CA ASP A 11 10.40 6.31 -20.61
C ASP A 11 11.42 7.19 -19.90
N SER A 12 11.54 7.07 -18.58
CA SER A 12 12.57 7.78 -17.79
C SER A 12 14.00 7.42 -18.25
N ALA A 13 14.29 6.13 -18.45
CA ALA A 13 15.60 5.68 -18.96
C ALA A 13 15.87 6.24 -20.37
N ARG A 14 14.86 6.25 -21.24
CA ARG A 14 14.96 6.81 -22.60
C ARG A 14 15.23 8.32 -22.58
N LEU A 15 14.65 9.06 -21.63
CA LEU A 15 14.92 10.50 -21.47
C LEU A 15 16.37 10.75 -21.05
N ARG A 16 16.91 9.99 -20.09
CA ARG A 16 18.33 10.10 -19.68
C ARG A 16 19.27 9.82 -20.85
N ALA A 17 19.03 8.74 -21.59
CA ALA A 17 19.83 8.40 -22.77
C ALA A 17 19.80 9.51 -23.84
N ARG A 18 18.66 10.17 -24.04
CA ARG A 18 18.55 11.35 -24.91
C ARG A 18 19.31 12.56 -24.36
N GLY A 19 19.26 12.79 -23.05
CA GLY A 19 20.05 13.83 -22.38
C GLY A 19 21.55 13.62 -22.60
N ASP A 20 22.02 12.38 -22.45
CA ASP A 20 23.41 11.99 -22.70
C ASP A 20 23.83 12.23 -24.16
N ASP A 21 23.00 11.82 -25.12
CA ASP A 21 23.25 12.06 -26.55
C ASP A 21 23.29 13.56 -26.88
N VAL A 22 22.38 14.36 -26.33
CA VAL A 22 22.38 15.82 -26.53
C VAL A 22 23.63 16.46 -25.94
N ARG A 23 24.08 16.06 -24.73
CA ARG A 23 25.34 16.54 -24.14
C ARG A 23 26.54 16.15 -24.97
N ALA A 24 26.60 14.90 -25.45
CA ALA A 24 27.68 14.42 -26.30
C ALA A 24 27.75 15.21 -27.62
N ARG A 25 26.61 15.50 -28.26
CA ARG A 25 26.53 16.34 -29.46
C ARG A 25 26.99 17.77 -29.20
N ALA A 26 26.57 18.38 -28.09
CA ALA A 26 27.00 19.73 -27.70
C ALA A 26 28.52 19.83 -27.54
N LEU A 27 29.14 18.83 -26.89
CA LEU A 27 30.59 18.75 -26.75
C LEU A 27 31.29 18.53 -28.11
N ALA A 28 30.73 17.66 -28.96
CA ALA A 28 31.30 17.36 -30.27
C ALA A 28 31.29 18.57 -31.21
N ILE A 29 30.20 19.36 -31.25
CA ILE A 29 30.15 20.57 -32.09
C ILE A 29 31.14 21.63 -31.61
N LYS A 30 31.33 21.77 -30.29
CA LYS A 30 32.29 22.70 -29.71
C LYS A 30 33.72 22.30 -30.05
N ALA A 31 34.09 21.04 -29.81
CA ALA A 31 35.41 20.52 -30.16
C ALA A 31 35.72 20.63 -31.66
N ARG A 32 34.70 20.43 -32.51
CA ARG A 32 34.85 20.61 -33.97
C ARG A 32 35.09 22.07 -34.35
N ALA A 33 34.42 23.02 -33.70
CA ALA A 33 34.65 24.45 -33.97
C ALA A 33 36.02 24.93 -33.45
N GLU A 34 36.50 24.39 -32.34
CA GLU A 34 37.81 24.69 -31.76
C GLU A 34 38.96 24.14 -32.60
N SER A 35 38.82 22.95 -33.19
CA SER A 35 39.85 22.32 -34.03
C SER A 35 39.98 22.93 -35.44
N MET A 36 39.09 23.84 -35.83
CA MET A 36 39.23 24.55 -37.11
C MET A 36 40.40 25.53 -37.04
N ASN A 37 41.41 25.31 -37.90
CA ASN A 37 42.57 26.20 -38.08
C ASN A 37 42.25 27.55 -38.78
N TRP A 38 41.00 27.99 -38.71
CA TRP A 38 40.54 29.25 -39.28
C TRP A 38 40.74 30.39 -38.28
N ASN A 39 41.65 31.31 -38.60
CA ASN A 39 41.99 32.45 -37.74
C ASN A 39 41.53 33.75 -38.40
N SER A 40 40.36 34.23 -38.02
CA SER A 40 39.78 35.51 -38.47
C SER A 40 38.72 36.01 -37.49
N VAL A 41 38.29 37.27 -37.64
CA VAL A 41 37.15 37.82 -36.87
C VAL A 41 35.88 37.01 -37.09
N ALA A 42 35.64 36.56 -38.33
CA ALA A 42 34.52 35.69 -38.66
C ALA A 42 34.61 34.33 -37.95
N ALA A 43 35.82 33.77 -37.82
CA ALA A 43 36.03 32.54 -37.06
C ALA A 43 35.74 32.72 -35.56
N THR A 44 36.08 33.87 -34.98
CA THR A 44 35.73 34.21 -33.59
C THR A 44 34.21 34.29 -33.40
N ALA A 45 33.51 34.96 -34.31
CA ALA A 45 32.04 35.05 -34.27
C ALA A 45 31.39 33.67 -34.39
N PHE A 46 31.87 32.83 -35.32
CA PHE A 46 31.40 31.45 -35.48
C PHE A 46 31.58 30.60 -34.21
N ARG A 47 32.77 30.66 -33.57
CA ARG A 47 33.01 29.93 -32.31
C ARG A 47 32.10 30.42 -31.18
N ALA A 48 31.81 31.72 -31.11
CA ALA A 48 30.87 32.27 -30.14
C ALA A 48 29.44 31.74 -30.36
N GLU A 49 28.98 31.68 -31.61
CA GLU A 49 27.66 31.14 -31.96
C GLU A 49 27.55 29.64 -31.66
N ILE A 50 28.60 28.86 -31.95
CA ILE A 50 28.66 27.43 -31.58
C ILE A 50 28.66 27.27 -30.05
N GLY A 51 29.35 28.14 -29.31
CA GLY A 51 29.29 28.17 -27.85
C GLY A 51 27.87 28.37 -27.34
N ALA A 52 27.18 29.39 -27.83
CA ALA A 52 25.78 29.65 -27.46
C ALA A 52 24.84 28.49 -27.82
N THR A 53 25.08 27.84 -28.97
CA THR A 53 24.32 26.66 -29.41
C THR A 53 24.57 25.46 -28.49
N ALA A 54 25.82 25.19 -28.14
CA ALA A 54 26.20 24.11 -27.22
C ALA A 54 25.59 24.35 -25.83
N ASP A 55 25.57 25.59 -25.34
CA ASP A 55 24.94 25.94 -24.07
C ASP A 55 23.42 25.73 -24.10
N ALA A 56 22.76 26.06 -25.23
CA ALA A 56 21.33 25.81 -25.41
C ALA A 56 21.00 24.30 -25.44
N LEU A 57 21.84 23.49 -26.09
CA LEU A 57 21.75 22.04 -26.04
C LEU A 57 21.97 21.51 -24.62
N GLY A 58 22.95 22.06 -23.88
CA GLY A 58 23.20 21.72 -22.49
C GLY A 58 21.97 21.96 -21.59
N ARG A 59 21.31 23.12 -21.73
CA ARG A 59 20.05 23.41 -21.03
C ARG A 59 18.93 22.43 -21.41
N SER A 60 18.84 22.07 -22.69
CA SER A 60 17.85 21.10 -23.17
C SER A 60 18.08 19.70 -22.57
N ALA A 61 19.34 19.26 -22.47
CA ALA A 61 19.68 18.01 -21.80
C ALA A 61 19.33 18.02 -20.31
N ALA A 62 19.61 19.12 -19.60
CA ALA A 62 19.24 19.25 -18.19
C ALA A 62 17.70 19.19 -17.98
N ALA A 63 16.92 19.71 -18.93
CA ALA A 63 15.47 19.58 -18.91
C ALA A 63 15.01 18.12 -19.09
N LEU A 64 15.69 17.34 -19.95
CA LEU A 64 15.43 15.90 -20.12
C LEU A 64 15.75 15.13 -18.83
N ASP A 65 16.84 15.46 -18.15
CA ASP A 65 17.21 14.83 -16.87
C ASP A 65 16.17 15.12 -15.79
N THR A 66 15.74 16.38 -15.68
CA THR A 66 14.68 16.79 -14.74
C THR A 66 13.37 16.03 -15.01
N ALA A 67 12.98 15.89 -16.27
CA ALA A 67 11.80 15.12 -16.65
C ALA A 67 11.96 13.62 -16.33
N ALA A 68 13.14 13.05 -16.56
CA ALA A 68 13.43 11.66 -16.22
C ALA A 68 13.32 11.40 -14.71
N ASP A 69 13.80 12.33 -13.88
CA ASP A 69 13.71 12.25 -12.43
C ASP A 69 12.26 12.37 -11.95
N ALA A 70 11.47 13.26 -12.53
CA ALA A 70 10.05 13.39 -12.24
C ALA A 70 9.29 12.08 -12.52
N LEU A 71 9.55 11.43 -13.66
CA LEU A 71 8.96 10.13 -14.00
C LEU A 71 9.41 9.02 -13.04
N SER A 72 10.70 9.00 -12.66
CA SER A 72 11.22 8.02 -11.69
C SER A 72 10.55 8.17 -10.33
N ASN A 73 10.38 9.41 -9.87
CA ASN A 73 9.73 9.71 -8.60
C ASN A 73 8.24 9.36 -8.63
N HIS A 74 7.56 9.63 -9.73
CA HIS A 74 6.17 9.23 -9.92
C HIS A 74 5.99 7.71 -9.86
N ALA A 75 6.82 6.96 -10.59
CA ALA A 75 6.77 5.49 -10.57
C ALA A 75 6.95 4.94 -9.15
N ARG A 76 7.92 5.46 -8.39
CA ARG A 76 8.16 5.08 -6.98
C ARG A 76 6.96 5.38 -6.10
N SER A 77 6.39 6.58 -6.20
CA SER A 77 5.23 6.98 -5.40
C SER A 77 4.03 6.06 -5.66
N VAL A 78 3.82 5.63 -6.91
CA VAL A 78 2.74 4.69 -7.21
C VAL A 78 3.03 3.28 -6.65
N ASP A 79 4.28 2.82 -6.69
CA ASP A 79 4.65 1.54 -6.05
C ASP A 79 4.41 1.58 -4.53
N GLU A 80 4.75 2.69 -3.88
CA GLU A 80 4.50 2.90 -2.45
C GLU A 80 3.01 2.83 -2.13
N VAL A 81 2.16 3.51 -2.91
CA VAL A 81 0.70 3.44 -2.74
C VAL A 81 0.18 2.03 -2.97
N LYS A 82 0.68 1.31 -3.98
CA LYS A 82 0.32 -0.11 -4.21
C LYS A 82 0.72 -1.00 -3.04
N ALA A 83 1.91 -0.80 -2.48
CA ALA A 83 2.37 -1.55 -1.32
C ALA A 83 1.50 -1.27 -0.09
N LEU A 84 1.11 -0.02 0.16
CA LEU A 84 0.18 0.33 1.23
C LEU A 84 -1.19 -0.32 1.04
N ILE A 85 -1.74 -0.29 -0.17
CA ILE A 85 -3.01 -0.97 -0.50
C ILE A 85 -2.89 -2.47 -0.24
N HIS A 86 -1.81 -3.11 -0.67
CA HIS A 86 -1.59 -4.54 -0.46
C HIS A 86 -1.46 -4.89 1.03
N GLN A 87 -0.72 -4.09 1.81
CA GLN A 87 -0.61 -4.27 3.26
C GLN A 87 -1.96 -4.12 3.94
N ALA A 88 -2.74 -3.11 3.56
CA ALA A 88 -4.09 -2.90 4.06
C ALA A 88 -5.01 -4.07 3.70
N GLN A 89 -4.92 -4.58 2.47
CA GLN A 89 -5.67 -5.74 2.00
C GLN A 89 -5.39 -6.99 2.83
N VAL A 90 -4.12 -7.31 3.06
CA VAL A 90 -3.74 -8.48 3.88
C VAL A 90 -4.28 -8.32 5.30
N TRP A 91 -3.96 -7.20 5.94
CA TRP A 91 -4.33 -6.96 7.34
C TRP A 91 -5.86 -6.90 7.56
N ALA A 92 -6.58 -6.19 6.69
CA ALA A 92 -8.03 -6.04 6.81
C ALA A 92 -8.76 -7.31 6.35
N GLY A 93 -8.23 -7.99 5.33
CA GLY A 93 -8.74 -9.27 4.85
C GLY A 93 -8.72 -10.32 5.96
N GLU A 94 -7.58 -10.51 6.63
CA GLU A 94 -7.44 -11.43 7.76
C GLU A 94 -8.47 -11.15 8.86
N ARG A 95 -8.65 -9.89 9.25
CA ARG A 95 -9.63 -9.49 10.28
C ARG A 95 -11.07 -9.69 9.86
N LEU A 96 -11.40 -9.43 8.60
CA LEU A 96 -12.74 -9.67 8.07
C LEU A 96 -13.03 -11.17 8.01
N ASP A 97 -12.07 -11.96 7.56
CA ASP A 97 -12.20 -13.41 7.46
C ASP A 97 -12.34 -14.03 8.87
N GLU A 98 -11.58 -13.54 9.86
CA GLU A 98 -11.73 -13.91 11.28
C GLU A 98 -13.13 -13.54 11.82
N ALA A 99 -13.57 -12.30 11.63
CA ALA A 99 -14.88 -11.84 12.12
C ALA A 99 -16.03 -12.63 11.49
N ARG A 100 -15.97 -12.89 10.18
CA ARG A 100 -16.95 -13.72 9.47
C ARG A 100 -16.94 -15.16 9.97
N SER A 101 -15.77 -15.71 10.26
CA SER A 101 -15.64 -17.05 10.84
C SER A 101 -16.29 -17.13 12.22
N ILE A 102 -16.07 -16.14 13.09
CA ILE A 102 -16.69 -16.08 14.42
C ILE A 102 -18.22 -16.00 14.29
N VAL A 103 -18.73 -15.06 13.50
CA VAL A 103 -20.19 -14.85 13.33
C VAL A 103 -20.85 -16.07 12.68
N GLY A 104 -20.20 -16.71 11.71
CA GLY A 104 -20.75 -17.87 11.01
C GLY A 104 -20.75 -19.17 11.82
N ASN A 105 -19.87 -19.29 12.82
CA ASN A 105 -19.67 -20.54 13.57
C ASN A 105 -19.96 -20.41 15.08
N VAL A 106 -20.49 -19.27 15.54
CA VAL A 106 -20.87 -19.09 16.94
C VAL A 106 -22.10 -19.94 17.28
N VAL A 107 -21.99 -20.75 18.31
CA VAL A 107 -23.08 -21.56 18.85
C VAL A 107 -23.18 -21.32 20.35
N LYS A 108 -24.41 -21.17 20.86
CA LYS A 108 -24.66 -21.11 22.30
C LYS A 108 -24.82 -22.53 22.84
N VAL A 109 -23.88 -22.95 23.68
CA VAL A 109 -23.87 -24.30 24.28
C VAL A 109 -24.24 -24.19 25.76
N VAL A 110 -25.11 -25.10 26.22
CA VAL A 110 -25.46 -25.23 27.64
C VAL A 110 -24.69 -26.41 28.20
N GLN A 111 -23.92 -26.17 29.26
CA GLN A 111 -23.10 -27.19 29.92
C GLN A 111 -23.26 -27.13 31.43
N ASP A 112 -23.16 -28.29 32.07
CA ASP A 112 -23.11 -28.42 33.52
C ASP A 112 -21.66 -28.25 33.97
N VAL A 113 -21.38 -27.22 34.76
CA VAL A 113 -20.02 -26.89 35.22
C VAL A 113 -20.04 -26.76 36.73
N ALA A 114 -18.97 -27.20 37.39
CA ALA A 114 -18.81 -26.97 38.83
C ALA A 114 -18.86 -25.47 39.13
N GLU A 115 -19.52 -25.09 40.22
CA GLU A 115 -19.78 -23.70 40.63
C GLU A 115 -18.49 -22.86 40.74
N ASN A 116 -17.37 -23.49 41.11
CA ASN A 116 -16.05 -22.87 41.20
C ASN A 116 -15.30 -22.76 39.86
N ALA A 117 -15.80 -23.39 38.80
CA ALA A 117 -15.24 -23.35 37.45
C ALA A 117 -16.05 -22.44 36.50
N VAL A 118 -17.05 -21.71 37.01
CA VAL A 118 -17.77 -20.68 36.27
C VAL A 118 -16.83 -19.52 35.96
N THR A 119 -16.64 -19.24 34.67
CA THR A 119 -15.82 -18.11 34.21
C THR A 119 -16.68 -16.87 33.93
N GLY A 120 -16.05 -15.70 33.80
CA GLY A 120 -16.77 -14.44 33.51
C GLY A 120 -17.51 -14.39 32.17
N PHE A 121 -17.34 -15.39 31.30
CA PHE A 121 -18.01 -15.49 30.00
C PHE A 121 -19.26 -16.40 30.03
N MET A 122 -19.50 -17.08 31.15
CA MET A 122 -20.60 -18.02 31.34
C MET A 122 -21.82 -17.33 31.95
N THR A 123 -23.01 -17.56 31.38
CA THR A 123 -24.29 -17.10 31.96
C THR A 123 -24.94 -18.24 32.74
N VAL A 124 -25.10 -18.08 34.05
CA VAL A 124 -25.79 -19.05 34.91
C VAL A 124 -27.28 -19.09 34.57
N LEU A 125 -27.79 -20.27 34.19
CA LEU A 125 -29.19 -20.51 33.85
C LEU A 125 -29.98 -21.08 35.04
N ALA A 126 -29.38 -22.01 35.79
CA ALA A 126 -30.00 -22.62 36.97
C ALA A 126 -28.95 -23.30 37.85
N SER A 127 -29.09 -23.19 39.17
CA SER A 127 -28.37 -24.03 40.14
C SER A 127 -29.20 -25.26 40.45
N ILE A 128 -28.63 -26.46 40.24
CA ILE A 128 -29.29 -27.73 40.57
C ILE A 128 -28.80 -28.14 41.96
N PRO A 129 -29.67 -28.26 42.98
CA PRO A 129 -29.22 -28.46 44.36
C PRO A 129 -28.62 -29.83 44.68
N ASP A 130 -28.59 -30.78 43.75
CA ASP A 130 -28.37 -32.19 44.10
C ASP A 130 -27.06 -32.78 43.56
N GLN A 131 -26.16 -33.01 44.52
CA GLN A 131 -25.04 -33.95 44.61
C GLN A 131 -23.62 -33.58 44.17
N VAL A 132 -23.41 -32.55 43.38
CA VAL A 132 -22.13 -31.82 43.30
C VAL A 132 -22.53 -30.40 42.94
N LYS A 133 -21.97 -29.35 43.54
CA LYS A 133 -22.33 -27.94 43.29
C LYS A 133 -22.11 -27.58 41.81
N ASN A 134 -23.00 -28.01 40.94
CA ASN A 134 -22.92 -27.87 39.50
C ASN A 134 -24.03 -26.91 39.09
N VAL A 135 -23.67 -26.01 38.19
CA VAL A 135 -24.51 -24.94 37.71
C VAL A 135 -24.65 -25.12 36.21
N LYS A 136 -25.89 -25.04 35.71
CA LYS A 136 -26.15 -24.96 34.28
C LYS A 136 -25.70 -23.59 33.80
N VAL A 137 -24.69 -23.55 32.95
CA VAL A 137 -24.22 -22.33 32.33
C VAL A 137 -24.40 -22.37 30.82
N SER A 138 -24.71 -21.23 30.22
CA SER A 138 -24.58 -21.05 28.78
C SER A 138 -23.32 -20.28 28.43
N VAL A 139 -22.55 -20.79 27.48
CA VAL A 139 -21.35 -20.16 26.93
C VAL A 139 -21.47 -20.07 25.41
N LEU A 140 -20.84 -19.05 24.82
CA LEU A 140 -20.71 -18.96 23.37
C LEU A 140 -19.45 -19.70 22.95
N GLN A 141 -19.58 -20.65 22.03
CA GLN A 141 -18.47 -21.42 21.50
C GLN A 141 -18.29 -21.17 20.01
N VAL A 142 -17.04 -21.10 19.58
CA VAL A 142 -16.63 -21.10 18.18
C VAL A 142 -15.66 -22.27 18.00
N PHE A 143 -15.99 -23.23 17.12
CA PHE A 143 -15.23 -24.47 16.94
C PHE A 143 -14.94 -25.25 18.25
N GLY A 144 -15.89 -25.23 19.20
CA GLY A 144 -15.75 -25.91 20.50
C GLY A 144 -14.83 -25.20 21.51
N VAL A 145 -14.38 -23.98 21.20
CA VAL A 145 -13.62 -23.13 22.11
C VAL A 145 -14.54 -22.06 22.67
N ASP A 146 -14.51 -21.86 23.99
CA ASP A 146 -15.28 -20.82 24.68
C ASP A 146 -14.79 -19.42 24.26
N VAL A 147 -15.72 -18.56 23.83
CA VAL A 147 -15.44 -17.21 23.35
C VAL A 147 -16.21 -16.17 24.16
N ALA A 148 -15.55 -15.06 24.47
CA ALA A 148 -16.17 -13.95 25.18
C ALA A 148 -17.31 -13.31 24.36
N PRO A 149 -18.45 -12.94 24.97
CA PRO A 149 -19.55 -12.28 24.28
C PRO A 149 -19.14 -10.97 23.57
N GLN A 150 -18.18 -10.24 24.14
CA GLN A 150 -17.64 -9.01 23.55
C GLN A 150 -16.91 -9.27 22.23
N THR A 151 -16.26 -10.43 22.09
CA THR A 151 -15.58 -10.83 20.84
C THR A 151 -16.60 -11.10 19.74
N VAL A 152 -17.71 -11.77 20.07
CA VAL A 152 -18.79 -12.04 19.12
C VAL A 152 -19.48 -10.74 18.69
N ALA A 153 -19.84 -9.87 19.65
CA ALA A 153 -20.42 -8.57 19.35
C ALA A 153 -19.51 -7.71 18.45
N ARG A 154 -18.20 -7.68 18.74
CA ARG A 154 -17.22 -6.99 17.91
C ARG A 154 -17.13 -7.58 16.50
N ALA A 155 -17.19 -8.90 16.37
CA ALA A 155 -17.17 -9.57 15.07
C ALA A 155 -18.44 -9.23 14.25
N GLU A 156 -19.62 -9.18 14.89
CA GLU A 156 -20.87 -8.75 14.26
C GLU A 156 -20.79 -7.30 13.78
N ASP A 157 -20.23 -6.39 14.58
CA ASP A 157 -20.04 -4.99 14.21
C ASP A 157 -19.08 -4.83 13.02
N ILE A 158 -17.99 -5.60 12.99
CA ILE A 158 -17.03 -5.63 11.87
C ILE A 158 -17.72 -6.10 10.58
N VAL A 159 -18.47 -7.19 10.63
CA VAL A 159 -19.19 -7.75 9.47
C VAL A 159 -20.28 -6.77 8.98
N ARG A 160 -20.96 -6.09 9.90
CA ARG A 160 -21.97 -5.08 9.57
C ARG A 160 -21.36 -3.84 8.93
N ALA A 161 -20.19 -3.39 9.41
CA ALA A 161 -19.49 -2.23 8.87
C ALA A 161 -18.95 -2.47 7.46
N VAL A 162 -18.55 -3.71 7.14
CA VAL A 162 -17.96 -4.07 5.84
C VAL A 162 -18.71 -5.27 5.25
N PRO A 163 -19.91 -5.06 4.70
CA PRO A 163 -20.75 -6.15 4.20
C PRO A 163 -20.12 -6.84 2.98
N ASN A 164 -19.48 -6.08 2.10
CA ASN A 164 -18.85 -6.58 0.88
C ASN A 164 -17.34 -6.44 0.95
N ARG A 165 -16.62 -7.50 0.56
CA ARG A 165 -15.17 -7.48 0.45
C ARG A 165 -14.78 -6.61 -0.75
N PRO A 166 -13.88 -5.62 -0.60
CA PRO A 166 -13.37 -4.90 -1.74
C PRO A 166 -12.66 -5.82 -2.73
N VAL A 167 -12.58 -5.39 -3.99
CA VAL A 167 -11.80 -6.10 -5.02
C VAL A 167 -10.32 -6.07 -4.65
N ASP A 168 -9.58 -7.11 -5.00
CA ASP A 168 -8.14 -7.16 -4.73
C ASP A 168 -7.39 -6.00 -5.41
N GLY A 169 -6.48 -5.37 -4.66
CA GLY A 169 -5.70 -4.21 -5.08
C GLY A 169 -6.49 -2.90 -5.19
N ALA A 170 -7.74 -2.87 -4.71
CA ALA A 170 -8.57 -1.67 -4.73
C ALA A 170 -8.24 -0.73 -3.56
N ARG A 171 -8.39 0.58 -3.77
CA ARG A 171 -8.01 1.62 -2.79
C ARG A 171 -8.85 1.52 -1.51
N GLU A 172 -10.07 1.02 -1.65
CA GLU A 172 -11.07 0.81 -0.61
C GLU A 172 -10.54 -0.06 0.54
N TRP A 173 -9.50 -0.87 0.32
CA TRP A 173 -8.81 -1.60 1.40
C TRP A 173 -8.19 -0.66 2.45
N LEU A 174 -7.74 0.53 2.07
CA LEU A 174 -7.25 1.55 3.00
C LEU A 174 -8.40 2.10 3.87
N ASP A 175 -9.58 2.30 3.29
CA ASP A 175 -10.76 2.80 3.99
C ASP A 175 -11.29 1.76 4.98
N VAL A 176 -11.30 0.48 4.57
CA VAL A 176 -11.59 -0.65 5.45
C VAL A 176 -10.59 -0.71 6.59
N GLN A 177 -9.29 -0.61 6.31
CA GLN A 177 -8.27 -0.61 7.36
C GLN A 177 -8.49 0.52 8.37
N CYS A 178 -8.84 1.72 7.91
CA CYS A 178 -9.15 2.85 8.78
C CYS A 178 -10.40 2.60 9.63
N THR A 179 -11.44 2.01 9.04
CA THR A 179 -12.70 1.70 9.73
C THR A 179 -12.48 0.64 10.83
N LEU A 180 -11.71 -0.41 10.54
CA LEU A 180 -11.40 -1.48 11.50
C LEU A 180 -10.33 -1.08 12.54
N GLY A 181 -9.40 -0.20 12.16
CA GLY A 181 -8.35 0.35 13.03
C GLY A 181 -8.85 1.47 13.94
N GLY A 182 -9.99 2.09 13.62
CA GLY A 182 -10.63 3.20 14.33
C GLY A 182 -11.08 2.91 15.77
N ALA A 183 -10.82 1.72 16.32
CA ALA A 183 -10.98 1.42 17.75
C ALA A 183 -9.80 1.92 18.63
N ARG A 184 -8.89 2.73 18.10
CA ARG A 184 -7.87 3.46 18.88
C ARG A 184 -7.67 4.88 18.33
N ARG A 185 -8.45 5.83 18.82
CA ARG A 185 -8.03 7.22 19.04
C ARG A 185 -8.43 7.62 20.44
#